data_AF-A0A5D8ZW44-F1
#
_entry.id   AF-A0A5D8ZW44-F1
#
_cell.length_a   1.000
_cell.length_b   1.000
_cell.length_c   1.000
_cell.angle_alpha   90.00
_cell.angle_beta   90.00
_cell.angle_gamma   90.00
#
_symmetry.space_group_name_H-M   'P 1'
#
loop_
_entity.id
_entity.type
_entity.pdbx_description
1 polymer ?
#
loop_
_entity_poly.entity_id
_entity_poly.type
_entity_poly.pdbx_seq_one_letter_code
_entity_poly.pdbx_strand_id
1 'polypeptide(L)'
;MQFVKSVGSKLLNKDIQSYINANLNTDLHTLLLKKSPFPEVSMQEIVQQIKGKQVAERKFPFLLKEGIIFPPQLNLEQSSSEKTALYKSGILKGSTFIDLTSGFGIDAYYLSQNFDHITLVEQNTELLEIVEHNWNTLGRQARFINKKLEDFLNRNQEHFDVIYLDPARRDQQKNKVFLLEDLSPDILEIQEKLRSVSNQVVIKLSPLIDLKYLVSVLPGISRMDIIALKNDVKEIVVFLSNENADGVICNCVNLESGETAFTFKFGEEEMAESEYAEPEKYIYIPNHSILKAGIFNLISQKFGLKKLHPNSHLYTSDIKNENFPGRILEMEAVDSKSIKKKGQFNIISKNYPLKPEEIKKKYSLKDGGDHYLIFTQSKKGKIILKSV
;
A
#
# COMPACT_ATOMS: atom_id res chain seq x y z
N MET A 1 19.57 -23.72 12.77
CA MET A 1 20.18 -22.98 13.90
C MET A 1 21.65 -22.59 13.66
N GLN A 2 22.51 -23.43 13.03
CA GLN A 2 23.90 -23.04 12.69
C GLN A 2 24.08 -22.49 11.26
N PHE A 3 23.10 -22.69 10.37
CA PHE A 3 23.26 -22.43 8.94
C PHE A 3 23.28 -20.93 8.58
N VAL A 4 22.30 -20.13 9.00
CA VAL A 4 22.24 -18.69 8.66
C VAL A 4 23.22 -17.86 9.49
N LYS A 5 23.48 -18.20 10.77
CA LYS A 5 24.58 -17.55 11.52
C LYS A 5 25.92 -17.70 10.81
N SER A 6 26.19 -18.84 10.17
CA SER A 6 27.41 -19.03 9.37
C SER A 6 27.35 -18.30 8.02
N VAL A 7 26.24 -18.40 7.27
CA VAL A 7 26.09 -17.83 5.92
C VAL A 7 26.00 -16.30 5.95
N GLY A 8 25.18 -15.75 6.85
CA GLY A 8 25.06 -14.31 7.04
C GLY A 8 26.40 -13.69 7.42
N SER A 9 27.15 -14.32 8.34
CA SER A 9 28.49 -13.83 8.71
C SER A 9 29.47 -13.80 7.53
N LYS A 10 29.38 -14.76 6.59
CA LYS A 10 30.22 -14.83 5.40
C LYS A 10 29.84 -13.77 4.37
N LEU A 11 28.54 -13.55 4.15
CA LEU A 11 28.06 -12.50 3.24
C LEU A 11 28.53 -11.11 3.66
N LEU A 12 28.82 -10.89 4.94
CA LEU A 12 29.33 -9.63 5.48
C LEU A 12 30.85 -9.45 5.31
N ASN A 13 31.56 -10.43 4.73
CA ASN A 13 32.97 -10.26 4.38
C ASN A 13 33.14 -9.06 3.44
N LYS A 14 34.18 -8.24 3.66
CA LYS A 14 34.44 -7.01 2.92
C LYS A 14 34.63 -7.23 1.41
N ASP A 15 35.28 -8.33 1.02
CA ASP A 15 35.52 -8.64 -0.39
C ASP A 15 34.21 -9.05 -1.08
N ILE A 16 33.37 -9.83 -0.39
CA ILE A 16 32.03 -10.20 -0.86
C ILE A 16 31.15 -8.96 -1.00
N GLN A 17 31.13 -8.07 0.00
CA GLN A 17 30.38 -6.81 -0.06
C GLN A 17 30.86 -5.89 -1.18
N SER A 18 32.18 -5.79 -1.38
CA SER A 18 32.78 -5.03 -2.48
C SER A 18 32.34 -5.58 -3.84
N TYR A 19 32.33 -6.91 -3.99
CA TYR A 19 31.84 -7.57 -5.20
C TYR A 19 30.35 -7.30 -5.43
N ILE A 20 29.50 -7.40 -4.40
CA ILE A 20 28.07 -7.09 -4.48
C ILE A 20 27.87 -5.64 -4.95
N ASN A 21 28.53 -4.68 -4.32
CA ASN A 21 28.39 -3.26 -4.65
C ASN A 21 28.89 -2.93 -6.06
N ALA A 22 29.99 -3.55 -6.51
CA ALA A 22 30.51 -3.37 -7.87
C ALA A 22 29.57 -3.92 -8.96
N ASN A 23 28.70 -4.87 -8.63
CA ASN A 23 27.81 -5.54 -9.57
C ASN A 23 26.34 -5.05 -9.50
N LEU A 24 26.05 -3.95 -8.78
CA LEU A 24 24.67 -3.44 -8.60
C LEU A 24 23.94 -3.14 -9.92
N ASN A 25 24.66 -2.76 -10.98
CA ASN A 25 24.06 -2.41 -12.27
C ASN A 25 24.28 -3.47 -13.36
N THR A 26 24.71 -4.67 -12.97
CA THR A 26 25.01 -5.75 -13.92
C THR A 26 23.78 -6.60 -14.22
N ASP A 27 23.78 -7.28 -15.36
CA ASP A 27 22.74 -8.25 -15.69
C ASP A 27 22.83 -9.47 -14.76
N LEU A 28 21.84 -9.59 -13.88
CA LEU A 28 21.76 -10.66 -12.88
C LEU A 28 21.59 -12.04 -13.49
N HIS A 29 20.97 -12.15 -14.67
CA HIS A 29 20.84 -13.44 -15.36
C HIS A 29 22.20 -13.97 -15.81
N THR A 30 23.01 -13.11 -16.43
CA THR A 30 24.39 -13.43 -16.79
C THR A 30 25.23 -13.74 -15.55
N LEU A 31 25.02 -13.00 -14.44
CA LEU A 31 25.77 -13.21 -13.20
C LEU A 31 25.48 -14.58 -12.56
N LEU A 32 24.23 -15.02 -12.55
CA LEU A 32 23.81 -16.33 -12.01
C LEU A 32 24.46 -17.53 -12.72
N LEU A 33 24.86 -17.39 -13.99
CA LEU A 33 25.52 -18.44 -14.76
C LEU A 33 27.01 -18.59 -14.43
N LYS A 34 27.61 -17.63 -13.71
CA LYS A 34 29.02 -17.67 -13.32
C LYS A 34 29.19 -18.46 -12.02
N LYS A 35 30.39 -19.05 -11.85
CA LYS A 35 30.80 -19.60 -10.55
C LYS A 35 31.00 -18.47 -9.55
N SER A 36 30.70 -18.73 -8.28
CA SER A 36 31.04 -17.80 -7.21
C SER A 36 32.56 -17.60 -7.16
N PRO A 37 33.06 -16.35 -7.10
CA PRO A 37 34.47 -16.10 -6.85
C PRO A 37 34.86 -16.38 -5.38
N PHE A 38 33.87 -16.62 -4.51
CA PHE A 38 34.05 -16.88 -3.08
C PHE A 38 33.58 -18.31 -2.75
N PRO A 39 34.47 -19.21 -2.31
CA PRO A 39 34.11 -20.60 -1.98
C PRO A 39 33.03 -20.75 -0.90
N GLU A 40 32.91 -19.77 -0.03
CA GLU A 40 32.06 -19.80 1.16
C GLU A 40 30.61 -19.35 0.94
N VAL A 41 30.32 -18.69 -0.20
CA VAL A 41 28.98 -18.21 -0.58
C VAL A 41 28.67 -18.57 -2.04
N SER A 42 27.44 -18.94 -2.32
CA SER A 42 26.98 -19.23 -3.68
C SER A 42 26.72 -17.95 -4.48
N MET A 43 26.74 -18.08 -5.81
CA MET A 43 26.34 -16.97 -6.69
C MET A 43 24.86 -16.59 -6.51
N GLN A 44 24.02 -17.53 -6.11
CA GLN A 44 22.60 -17.27 -5.83
C GLN A 44 22.42 -16.34 -4.64
N GLU A 45 23.18 -16.56 -3.55
CA GLU A 45 23.16 -15.69 -2.36
C GLU A 45 23.69 -14.29 -2.68
N ILE A 46 24.77 -14.19 -3.46
CA ILE A 46 25.30 -12.90 -3.93
C ILE A 46 24.25 -12.14 -4.74
N VAL A 47 23.63 -12.80 -5.73
CA VAL A 47 22.59 -12.19 -6.58
C VAL A 47 21.36 -11.79 -5.76
N GLN A 48 20.99 -12.56 -4.73
CA GLN A 48 19.94 -12.17 -3.79
C GLN A 48 20.29 -10.86 -3.07
N GLN A 49 21.52 -10.71 -2.58
CA GLN A 49 21.95 -9.46 -1.94
C GLN A 49 21.96 -8.26 -2.92
N ILE A 50 22.39 -8.48 -4.17
CA ILE A 50 22.34 -7.43 -5.21
C ILE A 50 20.89 -6.99 -5.46
N LYS A 51 19.96 -7.94 -5.66
CA LYS A 51 18.52 -7.63 -5.80
C LYS A 51 17.97 -6.89 -4.58
N GLY A 52 18.37 -7.34 -3.38
CA GLY A 52 18.03 -6.70 -2.12
C GLY A 52 18.39 -5.22 -2.09
N LYS A 53 19.64 -4.89 -2.41
CA LYS A 53 20.13 -3.51 -2.50
C LYS A 53 19.40 -2.70 -3.57
N GLN A 54 19.19 -3.25 -4.76
CA GLN A 54 18.44 -2.57 -5.84
C GLN A 54 16.99 -2.22 -5.43
N VAL A 55 16.31 -3.11 -4.70
CA VAL A 55 14.98 -2.83 -4.16
C VAL A 55 15.07 -1.79 -3.04
N ALA A 56 16.08 -1.88 -2.17
CA ALA A 56 16.30 -0.95 -1.06
C ALA A 56 16.48 0.48 -1.54
N GLU A 57 17.28 0.72 -2.59
CA GLU A 57 17.49 2.04 -3.20
C GLU A 57 16.19 2.77 -3.53
N ARG A 58 15.13 2.02 -3.86
CA ARG A 58 13.85 2.59 -4.27
C ARG A 58 12.79 2.59 -3.16
N LYS A 59 12.75 1.53 -2.34
CA LYS A 59 11.61 1.24 -1.44
C LYS A 59 11.91 1.41 0.05
N PHE A 60 13.17 1.20 0.46
CA PHE A 60 13.62 1.32 1.85
C PHE A 60 15.11 1.72 1.93
N PRO A 61 15.48 2.96 1.52
CA PRO A 61 16.88 3.39 1.47
C PRO A 61 17.66 3.28 2.79
N PHE A 62 16.97 3.32 3.94
CA PHE A 62 17.60 3.12 5.25
C PHE A 62 18.31 1.75 5.41
N LEU A 63 17.92 0.75 4.62
CA LEU A 63 18.56 -0.57 4.58
C LEU A 63 19.81 -0.63 3.70
N LEU A 64 20.23 0.47 3.06
CA LEU A 64 21.52 0.55 2.37
C LEU A 64 22.71 0.67 3.34
N LYS A 65 22.44 0.73 4.65
CA LYS A 65 23.46 0.71 5.70
C LYS A 65 24.36 -0.52 5.56
N GLU A 66 25.65 -0.32 5.82
CA GLU A 66 26.61 -1.42 5.87
C GLU A 66 26.22 -2.44 6.94
N GLY A 67 26.38 -3.73 6.64
CA GLY A 67 25.98 -4.81 7.54
C GLY A 67 24.57 -5.35 7.33
N ILE A 68 23.73 -4.74 6.49
CA ILE A 68 22.38 -5.26 6.23
C ILE A 68 22.41 -6.50 5.32
N ILE A 69 21.60 -7.50 5.68
CA ILE A 69 21.38 -8.73 4.93
C ILE A 69 19.96 -8.73 4.37
N PHE A 70 19.82 -9.01 3.07
CA PHE A 70 18.53 -9.08 2.41
C PHE A 70 17.98 -10.50 2.31
N PRO A 71 16.69 -10.73 2.61
CA PRO A 71 16.02 -12.01 2.47
C PRO A 71 15.74 -12.33 0.99
N PRO A 72 15.18 -13.51 0.69
CA PRO A 72 14.71 -13.85 -0.64
C PRO A 72 13.76 -12.81 -1.25
N GLN A 73 13.74 -12.75 -2.58
CA GLN A 73 13.00 -11.75 -3.36
C GLN A 73 11.53 -11.61 -2.97
N LEU A 74 10.88 -12.73 -2.63
CA LEU A 74 9.47 -12.74 -2.22
C LEU A 74 9.21 -11.83 -1.00
N ASN A 75 10.09 -11.86 0.00
CA ASN A 75 9.93 -11.06 1.22
C ASN A 75 10.14 -9.55 0.94
N LEU A 76 11.07 -9.22 0.02
CA LEU A 76 11.30 -7.84 -0.41
C LEU A 76 10.08 -7.28 -1.15
N GLU A 77 9.48 -8.06 -2.05
CA GLU A 77 8.28 -7.67 -2.79
C GLU A 77 7.07 -7.49 -1.87
N GLN A 78 6.90 -8.38 -0.89
CA GLN A 78 5.79 -8.37 0.07
C GLN A 78 5.92 -7.33 1.18
N SER A 79 7.14 -6.87 1.49
CA SER A 79 7.37 -5.86 2.52
C SER A 79 6.61 -4.55 2.25
N SER A 80 6.30 -3.79 3.29
CA SER A 80 5.77 -2.44 3.15
C SER A 80 6.79 -1.48 2.54
N SER A 81 6.30 -0.39 1.97
CA SER A 81 7.17 0.74 1.64
C SER A 81 7.52 1.51 2.92
N GLU A 82 8.69 2.15 2.94
CA GLU A 82 9.06 3.08 4.02
C GLU A 82 8.00 4.15 4.27
N LYS A 83 7.39 4.69 3.19
CA LYS A 83 6.40 5.77 3.29
C LYS A 83 5.11 5.33 3.98
N THR A 84 4.61 4.13 3.66
CA THR A 84 3.41 3.61 4.33
C THR A 84 3.71 3.16 5.76
N ALA A 85 4.91 2.64 6.05
CA ALA A 85 5.33 2.31 7.41
C ALA A 85 5.45 3.56 8.31
N LEU A 86 6.05 4.63 7.78
CA LEU A 86 6.18 5.91 8.48
C LEU A 86 4.83 6.59 8.75
N TYR A 87 3.87 6.50 7.82
CA TYR A 87 2.52 6.99 8.06
C TYR A 87 1.87 6.27 9.26
N LYS A 88 1.97 4.93 9.32
CA LYS A 88 1.40 4.15 10.42
C LYS A 88 2.09 4.44 11.76
N SER A 89 3.41 4.64 11.78
CA SER A 89 4.12 4.99 13.02
C SER A 89 3.68 6.35 13.56
N GLY A 90 3.31 7.31 12.70
CA GLY A 90 2.72 8.58 13.15
C GLY A 90 1.40 8.45 13.93
N ILE A 91 0.71 7.32 13.81
CA ILE A 91 -0.57 7.04 14.47
C ILE A 91 -0.39 6.16 15.71
N LEU A 92 0.48 5.16 15.62
CA LEU A 92 0.66 4.12 16.63
C LEU A 92 1.76 4.46 17.62
N LYS A 93 1.41 4.40 18.91
CA LYS A 93 2.29 4.69 20.04
C LYS A 93 1.79 3.95 21.29
N GLY A 94 2.69 3.70 22.23
CA GLY A 94 2.38 3.02 23.49
C GLY A 94 3.67 2.59 24.18
N SER A 95 3.58 1.73 25.18
CA SER A 95 4.75 1.14 25.83
C SER A 95 5.10 -0.23 25.25
N THR A 96 4.09 -1.07 24.97
CA THR A 96 4.27 -2.45 24.50
C THR A 96 3.68 -2.68 23.10
N PHE A 97 4.51 -3.17 22.18
CA PHE A 97 4.13 -3.46 20.80
C PHE A 97 4.48 -4.90 20.42
N ILE A 98 3.58 -5.54 19.68
CA ILE A 98 3.85 -6.83 19.06
C ILE A 98 3.43 -6.86 17.58
N ASP A 99 4.35 -7.28 16.72
CA ASP A 99 4.05 -7.67 15.34
C ASP A 99 3.97 -9.19 15.28
N LEU A 100 2.76 -9.71 15.02
CA LEU A 100 2.52 -11.16 15.01
C LEU A 100 2.91 -11.81 13.68
N THR A 101 3.24 -11.02 12.66
CA THR A 101 3.50 -11.42 11.28
C THR A 101 4.72 -10.69 10.73
N SER A 102 5.77 -10.57 11.55
CA SER A 102 6.90 -9.65 11.35
C SER A 102 7.45 -9.63 9.92
N GLY A 103 7.55 -10.78 9.25
CA GLY A 103 8.06 -10.85 7.89
C GLY A 103 9.48 -10.27 7.81
N PHE A 104 9.74 -9.39 6.84
CA PHE A 104 11.04 -8.68 6.77
C PHE A 104 11.16 -7.49 7.75
N GLY A 105 10.12 -7.20 8.53
CA GLY A 105 10.20 -6.26 9.65
C GLY A 105 10.27 -4.78 9.28
N ILE A 106 9.86 -4.38 8.07
CA ILE A 106 9.84 -2.95 7.68
C ILE A 106 8.80 -2.17 8.48
N ASP A 107 7.55 -2.66 8.56
CA ASP A 107 6.53 -2.00 9.39
C ASP A 107 6.97 -2.00 10.86
N ALA A 108 7.34 -3.18 11.39
CA ALA A 108 7.86 -3.32 12.75
C ALA A 108 8.99 -2.34 13.08
N TYR A 109 9.95 -2.13 12.18
CA TYR A 109 11.07 -1.20 12.41
C TYR A 109 10.58 0.23 12.66
N TYR A 110 9.71 0.76 11.80
CA TYR A 110 9.17 2.11 11.95
C TYR A 110 8.22 2.23 13.14
N LEU A 111 7.32 1.25 13.32
CA LEU A 111 6.38 1.23 14.43
C LEU A 111 7.11 1.19 15.78
N SER A 112 8.17 0.38 15.89
CA SER A 112 8.93 0.20 17.13
C SER A 112 9.46 1.51 17.73
N GLN A 113 9.69 2.54 16.92
CA GLN A 113 10.32 3.79 17.37
C GLN A 113 9.46 4.53 18.40
N ASN A 114 8.17 4.22 18.47
CA ASN A 114 7.20 4.84 19.38
C ASN A 114 6.79 3.93 20.54
N PHE A 115 7.58 2.88 20.82
CA PHE A 115 7.34 1.92 21.90
C PHE A 115 8.63 1.56 22.64
N ASP A 116 8.50 1.20 23.92
CA ASP A 116 9.61 0.81 24.79
C ASP A 116 9.97 -0.67 24.65
N HIS A 117 8.95 -1.51 24.54
CA HIS A 117 9.06 -2.96 24.52
C HIS A 117 8.44 -3.53 23.26
N ILE A 118 9.28 -4.21 22.47
CA ILE A 118 8.88 -4.74 21.17
C ILE A 118 9.03 -6.24 21.14
N THR A 119 8.00 -6.92 20.66
CA THR A 119 8.02 -8.36 20.36
C THR A 119 7.74 -8.59 18.88
N LEU A 120 8.52 -9.45 18.23
CA LEU A 120 8.32 -9.83 16.83
C LEU A 120 8.14 -11.34 16.74
N VAL A 121 7.04 -11.78 16.14
CA VAL A 121 6.73 -13.19 15.91
C VAL A 121 6.85 -13.49 14.42
N GLU A 122 7.59 -14.54 14.09
CA GLU A 122 7.77 -15.03 12.73
C GLU A 122 8.03 -16.54 12.75
N GLN A 123 7.31 -17.29 11.91
CA GLN A 123 7.44 -18.74 11.84
C GLN A 123 8.68 -19.18 11.06
N ASN A 124 9.11 -18.39 10.07
CA ASN A 124 10.29 -18.68 9.27
C ASN A 124 11.57 -18.32 10.04
N THR A 125 12.28 -19.35 10.52
CA THR A 125 13.50 -19.19 11.31
C THR A 125 14.56 -18.38 10.58
N GLU A 126 14.80 -18.64 9.29
CA GLU A 126 15.86 -17.97 8.52
C GLU A 126 15.55 -16.49 8.33
N LEU A 127 14.29 -16.15 8.07
CA LEU A 127 13.85 -14.77 7.95
C LEU A 127 13.98 -14.03 9.28
N LEU A 128 13.57 -14.64 10.39
CA LEU A 128 13.68 -14.04 11.71
C LEU A 128 15.15 -13.78 12.11
N GLU A 129 16.05 -14.72 11.80
CA GLU A 129 17.50 -14.55 12.01
C GLU A 129 18.06 -13.36 11.20
N ILE A 130 17.59 -13.15 9.95
CA ILE A 130 17.94 -11.97 9.14
C ILE A 130 17.41 -10.68 9.78
N VAL A 131 16.16 -10.68 10.24
CA VAL A 131 15.55 -9.50 10.88
C VAL A 131 16.27 -9.14 12.18
N GLU A 132 16.57 -10.12 13.03
CA GLU A 132 17.32 -9.92 14.27
C GLU A 132 18.70 -9.31 14.01
N HIS A 133 19.44 -9.85 13.02
CA HIS A 133 20.72 -9.30 12.60
C HIS A 133 20.60 -7.85 12.10
N ASN A 134 19.62 -7.57 11.24
CA ASN A 134 19.41 -6.23 10.69
C ASN A 134 18.99 -5.23 11.76
N TRP A 135 18.15 -5.62 12.71
CA TRP A 135 17.73 -4.78 13.83
C TRP A 135 18.92 -4.38 14.70
N ASN A 136 19.79 -5.33 15.04
CA ASN A 136 21.04 -5.04 15.75
C ASN A 136 21.91 -4.06 14.96
N THR A 137 22.06 -4.28 13.65
CA THR A 137 22.81 -3.37 12.74
C THR A 137 22.21 -1.96 12.71
N LEU A 138 20.89 -1.84 12.82
CA LEU A 138 20.15 -0.59 12.86
C LEU A 138 20.06 0.04 14.26
N GLY A 139 20.65 -0.58 15.29
CA GLY A 139 20.61 -0.08 16.67
C GLY A 139 19.23 -0.20 17.33
N ARG A 140 18.42 -1.17 16.91
CA ARG A 140 17.11 -1.47 17.49
C ARG A 140 17.13 -2.80 18.24
N GLN A 141 16.31 -2.92 19.27
CA GLN A 141 16.19 -4.11 20.11
C GLN A 141 14.73 -4.57 20.14
N ALA A 142 14.53 -5.88 20.13
CA ALA A 142 13.23 -6.53 20.26
C ALA A 142 13.39 -7.93 20.84
N ARG A 143 12.29 -8.48 21.35
CA ARG A 143 12.16 -9.91 21.65
C ARG A 143 11.71 -10.62 20.38
N PHE A 144 12.58 -11.46 19.82
CA PHE A 144 12.29 -12.26 18.63
C PHE A 144 11.75 -13.64 19.03
N ILE A 145 10.59 -14.04 18.49
CA ILE A 145 9.92 -15.30 18.80
C ILE A 145 9.72 -16.10 17.51
N ASN A 146 10.44 -17.21 17.38
CA ASN A 146 10.24 -18.13 16.26
C ASN A 146 9.09 -19.10 16.54
N LYS A 147 7.86 -18.69 16.22
CA LYS A 147 6.65 -19.52 16.38
C LYS A 147 5.64 -19.19 15.29
N LYS A 148 4.72 -20.13 15.05
CA LYS A 148 3.46 -19.80 14.39
C LYS A 148 2.66 -18.84 15.27
N LEU A 149 1.91 -17.95 14.62
CA LEU A 149 1.13 -16.92 15.27
C LEU A 149 0.09 -17.53 16.22
N GLU A 150 -0.62 -18.55 15.76
CA GLU A 150 -1.68 -19.23 16.52
C GLU A 150 -1.11 -19.91 17.76
N ASP A 151 0.05 -20.56 17.63
CA ASP A 151 0.77 -21.19 18.75
C ASP A 151 1.24 -20.16 19.78
N PHE A 152 1.64 -18.96 19.33
CA PHE A 152 1.97 -17.86 20.21
C PHE A 152 0.72 -17.36 20.94
N LEU A 153 -0.34 -17.01 20.20
CA LEU A 153 -1.58 -16.47 20.78
C LEU A 153 -2.22 -17.42 21.81
N ASN A 154 -2.20 -18.73 21.55
CA ASN A 154 -2.78 -19.72 22.45
C ASN A 154 -2.03 -19.84 23.80
N ARG A 155 -0.73 -19.54 23.82
CA ARG A 155 0.11 -19.65 25.02
C ARG A 155 0.41 -18.31 25.69
N ASN A 156 0.17 -17.21 24.98
CA ASN A 156 0.46 -15.87 25.46
C ASN A 156 -0.41 -15.52 26.67
N GLN A 157 0.23 -14.96 27.69
CA GLN A 157 -0.41 -14.41 28.89
C GLN A 157 -0.14 -12.90 29.04
N GLU A 158 0.70 -12.34 28.16
CA GLU A 158 1.05 -10.92 28.19
C GLU A 158 -0.02 -10.08 27.51
N HIS A 159 -0.22 -8.86 28.00
CA HIS A 159 -1.04 -7.85 27.35
C HIS A 159 -0.14 -6.89 26.57
N PHE A 160 -0.60 -6.45 25.40
CA PHE A 160 0.12 -5.49 24.56
C PHE A 160 -0.76 -4.26 24.30
N ASP A 161 -0.17 -3.07 24.34
CA ASP A 161 -0.89 -1.84 24.01
C ASP A 161 -1.34 -1.86 22.55
N VAL A 162 -0.47 -2.34 21.65
CA VAL A 162 -0.76 -2.48 20.21
C VAL A 162 -0.31 -3.83 19.69
N ILE A 163 -1.23 -4.52 19.01
CA ILE A 163 -0.95 -5.67 18.15
C ILE A 163 -1.01 -5.23 16.69
N TYR A 164 -0.05 -5.68 15.88
CA TYR A 164 -0.05 -5.50 14.44
C TYR A 164 -0.01 -6.84 13.69
N LEU A 165 -0.78 -6.92 12.60
CA LEU A 165 -0.83 -8.05 11.69
C LEU A 165 -0.81 -7.59 10.23
N ASP A 166 -0.07 -8.33 9.40
CA ASP A 166 -0.03 -8.32 7.94
C ASP A 166 -0.19 -9.77 7.43
N PRO A 167 -1.42 -10.31 7.47
CA PRO A 167 -1.65 -11.69 7.11
C PRO A 167 -1.32 -11.97 5.64
N ALA A 168 -0.76 -13.16 5.39
CA ALA A 168 -0.42 -13.60 4.05
C ALA A 168 -1.69 -13.88 3.22
N ARG A 169 -1.65 -13.47 1.95
CA ARG A 169 -2.77 -13.56 0.99
C ARG A 169 -2.62 -14.74 0.02
N ARG A 170 -2.11 -15.88 0.49
CA ARG A 170 -1.85 -17.06 -0.35
C ARG A 170 -2.55 -18.27 0.22
N ASP A 171 -3.41 -18.88 -0.59
CA ASP A 171 -3.94 -20.22 -0.29
C ASP A 171 -2.82 -21.28 -0.38
N GLN A 172 -3.15 -22.53 -0.04
CA GLN A 172 -2.22 -23.67 -0.14
C GLN A 172 -1.67 -23.88 -1.57
N GLN A 173 -2.34 -23.35 -2.59
CA GLN A 173 -1.96 -23.42 -4.01
C GLN A 173 -1.25 -22.13 -4.50
N LYS A 174 -0.95 -21.19 -3.61
CA LYS A 174 -0.32 -19.88 -3.86
C LYS A 174 -1.17 -18.89 -4.68
N ASN A 175 -2.48 -19.12 -4.82
CA ASN A 175 -3.38 -18.15 -5.43
C ASN A 175 -3.62 -16.96 -4.51
N LYS A 176 -3.95 -15.81 -5.11
CA LYS A 176 -4.36 -14.62 -4.35
C LYS A 176 -5.77 -14.82 -3.82
N VAL A 177 -5.94 -14.67 -2.52
CA VAL A 177 -7.23 -14.71 -1.84
C VAL A 177 -7.64 -13.32 -1.35
N PHE A 178 -8.94 -13.12 -1.14
CA PHE A 178 -9.51 -11.80 -0.86
C PHE A 178 -10.44 -11.78 0.35
N LEU A 179 -10.97 -12.93 0.77
CA LEU A 179 -11.80 -13.05 1.97
C LEU A 179 -10.90 -13.15 3.21
N LEU A 180 -11.41 -12.71 4.36
CA LEU A 180 -10.63 -12.72 5.62
C LEU A 180 -10.36 -14.14 6.12
N GLU A 181 -11.32 -15.05 5.92
CA GLU A 181 -11.23 -16.47 6.25
C GLU A 181 -10.17 -17.23 5.42
N ASP A 182 -9.84 -16.72 4.24
CA ASP A 182 -8.84 -17.34 3.38
C ASP A 182 -7.41 -16.85 3.68
N LEU A 183 -7.26 -15.82 4.52
CA LEU A 183 -5.96 -15.27 4.90
C LEU A 183 -5.20 -16.25 5.80
N SER A 184 -3.88 -16.07 5.88
CA SER A 184 -3.04 -16.82 6.82
C SER A 184 -2.30 -15.83 7.74
N PRO A 185 -2.71 -15.72 9.02
CA PRO A 185 -3.77 -16.47 9.70
C PRO A 185 -5.19 -16.10 9.25
N ASP A 186 -6.17 -16.97 9.53
CA ASP A 186 -7.60 -16.66 9.42
C ASP A 186 -7.95 -15.62 10.50
N ILE A 187 -8.26 -14.40 10.05
CA ILE A 187 -8.54 -13.27 10.94
C ILE A 187 -9.85 -13.48 11.70
N LEU A 188 -10.85 -14.10 11.08
CA LEU A 188 -12.16 -14.31 11.71
C LEU A 188 -12.09 -15.31 12.85
N GLU A 189 -11.23 -16.32 12.75
CA GLU A 189 -11.00 -17.30 13.81
C GLU A 189 -10.26 -16.69 15.02
N ILE A 190 -9.28 -15.81 14.77
CA ILE A 190 -8.40 -15.31 15.84
C ILE A 190 -8.82 -13.97 16.46
N GLN A 191 -9.76 -13.24 15.86
CA GLN A 191 -10.11 -11.87 16.25
C GLN A 191 -10.45 -11.70 17.75
N GLU A 192 -11.23 -12.61 18.33
CA GLU A 192 -11.61 -12.54 19.74
C GLU A 192 -10.40 -12.73 20.65
N LYS A 193 -9.48 -13.63 20.26
CA LYS A 193 -8.24 -13.84 20.99
C LYS A 193 -7.35 -12.60 20.90
N LEU A 194 -7.20 -12.00 19.72
CA LEU A 194 -6.44 -10.76 19.51
C LEU A 194 -6.97 -9.63 20.42
N ARG A 195 -8.29 -9.47 20.49
CA ARG A 195 -8.94 -8.45 21.32
C ARG A 195 -8.85 -8.73 22.83
N SER A 196 -8.65 -9.99 23.22
CA SER A 196 -8.40 -10.35 24.63
C SER A 196 -6.97 -10.02 25.08
N VAL A 197 -6.01 -9.95 24.16
CA VAL A 197 -4.59 -9.69 24.47
C VAL A 197 -4.15 -8.26 24.17
N SER A 198 -5.02 -7.41 23.60
CA SER A 198 -4.76 -5.99 23.37
C SER A 198 -6.04 -5.18 23.25
N ASN A 199 -5.99 -3.92 23.67
CA ASN A 199 -7.06 -2.95 23.47
C ASN A 199 -7.09 -2.38 22.04
N GLN A 200 -5.96 -2.45 21.31
CA GLN A 200 -5.85 -1.95 19.95
C GLN A 200 -5.18 -2.98 19.04
N VAL A 201 -5.96 -3.52 18.12
CA VAL A 201 -5.46 -4.46 17.10
C VAL A 201 -5.46 -3.76 15.75
N VAL A 202 -4.33 -3.81 15.07
CA VAL A 202 -4.13 -3.18 13.76
C VAL A 202 -3.88 -4.25 12.72
N ILE A 203 -4.71 -4.27 11.68
CA ILE A 203 -4.63 -5.26 10.62
C ILE A 203 -4.40 -4.56 9.30
N LYS A 204 -3.25 -4.82 8.67
CA LYS A 204 -2.95 -4.38 7.31
C LYS A 204 -3.51 -5.38 6.32
N LEU A 205 -4.32 -4.90 5.39
CA LEU A 205 -5.03 -5.70 4.40
C LEU A 205 -4.73 -5.24 2.97
N SER A 206 -5.02 -6.15 2.04
CA SER A 206 -4.95 -5.90 0.61
C SER A 206 -5.74 -4.65 0.21
N PRO A 207 -5.25 -3.82 -0.74
CA PRO A 207 -6.06 -2.75 -1.33
C PRO A 207 -7.27 -3.29 -2.11
N LEU A 208 -7.33 -4.60 -2.35
CA LEU A 208 -8.42 -5.27 -3.04
C LEU A 208 -9.57 -5.68 -2.11
N ILE A 209 -9.40 -5.64 -0.78
CA ILE A 209 -10.47 -6.01 0.17
C ILE A 209 -11.69 -5.09 -0.02
N ASP A 210 -12.90 -5.65 -0.08
CA ASP A 210 -14.12 -4.83 -0.14
C ASP A 210 -14.44 -4.26 1.25
N LEU A 211 -14.68 -2.95 1.32
CA LEU A 211 -14.84 -2.25 2.60
C LEU A 211 -16.21 -2.55 3.25
N LYS A 212 -17.26 -2.78 2.44
CA LYS A 212 -18.59 -3.14 2.95
C LYS A 212 -18.57 -4.55 3.53
N TYR A 213 -17.96 -5.49 2.82
CA TYR A 213 -17.69 -6.83 3.31
C TYR A 213 -16.89 -6.79 4.62
N LEU A 214 -15.76 -6.06 4.64
CA LEU A 214 -14.91 -5.93 5.82
C LEU A 214 -15.68 -5.47 7.07
N VAL A 215 -16.48 -4.40 6.96
CA VAL A 215 -17.33 -3.92 8.06
C VAL A 215 -18.42 -4.92 8.44
N SER A 216 -18.91 -5.73 7.50
CA SER A 216 -19.95 -6.72 7.78
C SER A 216 -19.46 -7.97 8.51
N VAL A 217 -18.19 -8.35 8.38
CA VAL A 217 -17.64 -9.59 8.96
C VAL A 217 -16.69 -9.38 10.13
N LEU A 218 -16.10 -8.18 10.27
CA LEU A 218 -15.09 -7.90 11.28
C LEU A 218 -15.65 -6.90 12.32
N PRO A 219 -16.21 -7.36 13.44
CA PRO A 219 -16.70 -6.49 14.51
C PRO A 219 -15.58 -5.69 15.19
N GLY A 220 -15.97 -4.57 15.83
CA GLY A 220 -15.06 -3.77 16.64
C GLY A 220 -14.13 -2.85 15.84
N ILE A 221 -14.32 -2.71 14.52
CA ILE A 221 -13.62 -1.69 13.74
C ILE A 221 -14.00 -0.32 14.28
N SER A 222 -13.00 0.45 14.70
CA SER A 222 -13.12 1.85 15.09
C SER A 222 -12.67 2.79 13.98
N ARG A 223 -11.69 2.36 13.18
CA ARG A 223 -11.10 3.16 12.11
C ARG A 223 -10.60 2.30 10.94
N MET A 224 -10.68 2.84 9.73
CA MET A 224 -10.05 2.32 8.53
C MET A 224 -9.25 3.43 7.82
N ASP A 225 -8.02 3.12 7.44
CA ASP A 225 -7.19 4.01 6.63
C ASP A 225 -6.94 3.38 5.26
N ILE A 226 -7.30 4.11 4.21
CA ILE A 226 -7.12 3.74 2.81
C ILE A 226 -5.92 4.52 2.30
N ILE A 227 -4.77 3.84 2.25
CA ILE A 227 -3.48 4.49 2.05
C ILE A 227 -3.02 4.28 0.61
N ALA A 228 -2.97 5.38 -0.14
CA ALA A 228 -2.33 5.46 -1.44
C ALA A 228 -0.94 6.10 -1.34
N LEU A 229 -0.05 5.72 -2.25
CA LEU A 229 1.25 6.35 -2.46
C LEU A 229 1.33 6.78 -3.92
N LYS A 230 1.48 8.07 -4.19
CA LYS A 230 1.48 8.64 -5.55
C LYS A 230 0.28 8.16 -6.38
N ASN A 231 -0.91 8.25 -5.77
CA ASN A 231 -2.18 7.85 -6.35
C ASN A 231 -2.32 6.34 -6.66
N ASP A 232 -1.51 5.47 -6.06
CA ASP A 232 -1.69 4.01 -6.13
C ASP A 232 -2.02 3.46 -4.74
N VAL A 233 -3.20 2.85 -4.57
CA VAL A 233 -3.66 2.34 -3.26
C VAL A 233 -2.82 1.12 -2.88
N LYS A 234 -2.08 1.23 -1.79
CA LYS A 234 -1.13 0.20 -1.34
C LYS A 234 -1.73 -0.75 -0.34
N GLU A 235 -2.50 -0.24 0.62
CA GLU A 235 -2.99 -1.00 1.76
C GLU A 235 -4.26 -0.37 2.34
N ILE A 236 -5.11 -1.22 2.93
CA ILE A 236 -6.18 -0.82 3.84
C ILE A 236 -5.73 -1.20 5.24
N VAL A 237 -5.69 -0.27 6.17
CA VAL A 237 -5.28 -0.53 7.56
C VAL A 237 -6.49 -0.37 8.46
N VAL A 238 -6.82 -1.42 9.20
CA VAL A 238 -8.01 -1.49 10.03
C VAL A 238 -7.59 -1.46 11.50
N PHE A 239 -8.27 -0.67 12.30
CA PHE A 239 -8.02 -0.54 13.74
C PHE A 239 -9.23 -1.08 14.48
N LEU A 240 -9.06 -2.20 15.16
CA LEU A 240 -10.04 -2.76 16.07
C LEU A 240 -9.81 -2.19 17.47
N SER A 241 -10.89 -1.78 18.12
CA SER A 241 -10.88 -1.32 19.50
C SER A 241 -11.94 -2.07 20.31
N ASN A 242 -11.67 -2.24 21.60
CA ASN A 242 -12.67 -2.72 22.56
C ASN A 242 -13.59 -1.60 23.06
N GLU A 243 -13.27 -0.34 22.76
CA GLU A 243 -14.12 0.80 23.10
C GLU A 243 -15.30 0.91 22.12
N ASN A 244 -16.46 1.30 22.64
CA ASN A 244 -17.63 1.59 21.82
C ASN A 244 -17.37 2.84 20.98
N ALA A 245 -17.08 2.66 19.70
CA ALA A 245 -16.94 3.76 18.75
C ALA A 245 -18.31 4.22 18.23
N ASP A 246 -18.46 5.54 18.03
CA ASP A 246 -19.61 6.15 17.35
C ASP A 246 -19.47 6.03 15.82
N GLY A 247 -19.49 4.77 15.36
CA GLY A 247 -19.28 4.36 13.97
C GLY A 247 -17.80 4.20 13.58
N VAL A 248 -17.57 3.75 12.34
CA VAL A 248 -16.23 3.54 11.79
C VAL A 248 -15.72 4.81 11.12
N ILE A 249 -14.62 5.37 11.60
CA ILE A 249 -13.95 6.50 10.95
C ILE A 249 -13.12 6.00 9.77
N CYS A 250 -13.31 6.57 8.58
CA CYS A 250 -12.57 6.23 7.38
C CYS A 250 -11.69 7.39 6.94
N ASN A 251 -10.40 7.13 6.69
CA ASN A 251 -9.45 8.12 6.19
C ASN A 251 -8.92 7.71 4.82
N CYS A 252 -9.05 8.60 3.85
CA CYS A 252 -8.45 8.49 2.52
C CYS A 252 -7.18 9.32 2.47
N VAL A 253 -6.04 8.67 2.30
CA VAL A 253 -4.72 9.32 2.34
C VAL A 253 -3.96 9.03 1.05
N ASN A 254 -3.39 10.07 0.45
CA ASN A 254 -2.52 9.95 -0.72
C ASN A 254 -1.14 10.50 -0.37
N LEU A 255 -0.20 9.62 -0.05
CA LEU A 255 1.14 9.99 0.37
C LEU A 255 1.95 10.51 -0.82
N GLU A 256 2.82 11.48 -0.55
CA GLU A 256 3.67 12.18 -1.52
C GLU A 256 2.89 12.89 -2.66
N SER A 257 1.61 13.23 -2.44
CA SER A 257 0.84 14.07 -3.38
C SER A 257 0.75 15.54 -2.96
N GLY A 258 0.96 15.85 -1.67
CA GLY A 258 0.66 17.17 -1.10
C GLY A 258 -0.83 17.41 -0.80
N GLU A 259 -1.70 16.44 -1.11
CA GLU A 259 -3.13 16.49 -0.82
C GLU A 259 -3.39 16.25 0.67
N THR A 260 -4.39 16.94 1.23
CA THR A 260 -4.86 16.67 2.59
C THR A 260 -5.64 15.36 2.64
N ALA A 261 -5.54 14.64 3.78
CA ALA A 261 -6.37 13.48 4.02
C ALA A 261 -7.86 13.87 4.02
N PHE A 262 -8.71 12.98 3.50
CA PHE A 262 -10.16 13.14 3.56
C PHE A 262 -10.74 12.13 4.56
N THR A 263 -11.44 12.64 5.57
CA THR A 263 -12.01 11.84 6.65
C THR A 263 -13.53 11.87 6.56
N PHE A 264 -14.15 10.70 6.76
CA PHE A 264 -15.61 10.54 6.79
C PHE A 264 -16.01 9.41 7.74
N LYS A 265 -17.29 9.34 8.12
CA LYS A 265 -17.84 8.19 8.84
C LYS A 265 -18.40 7.18 7.84
N PHE A 266 -18.11 5.90 8.05
CA PHE A 266 -18.70 4.83 7.25
C PHE A 266 -20.23 4.88 7.34
N GLY A 267 -20.92 4.79 6.20
CA GLY A 267 -22.36 5.01 6.10
C GLY A 267 -22.77 6.42 5.64
N GLU A 268 -21.87 7.42 5.65
CA GLU A 268 -22.20 8.77 5.16
C GLU A 268 -22.49 8.80 3.65
N GLU A 269 -21.89 7.90 2.86
CA GLU A 269 -22.13 7.84 1.40
C GLU A 269 -23.58 7.48 1.07
N GLU A 270 -24.19 6.56 1.83
CA GLU A 270 -25.57 6.12 1.64
C GLU A 270 -26.59 7.24 1.90
N MET A 271 -26.22 8.22 2.73
CA MET A 271 -27.06 9.38 3.05
C MET A 271 -26.73 10.60 2.17
N ALA A 272 -25.64 10.55 1.41
CA ALA A 272 -25.16 11.67 0.64
C ALA A 272 -25.91 11.80 -0.69
N GLU A 273 -26.22 13.04 -1.06
CA GLU A 273 -26.88 13.36 -2.32
C GLU A 273 -25.90 14.00 -3.31
N SER A 274 -26.18 13.85 -4.59
CA SER A 274 -25.37 14.46 -5.65
C SER A 274 -26.22 15.13 -6.70
N GLU A 275 -25.84 16.35 -7.03
CA GLU A 275 -26.35 17.07 -8.18
C GLU A 275 -25.61 16.66 -9.45
N TYR A 276 -26.29 16.81 -10.60
CA TYR A 276 -25.74 16.45 -11.90
C TYR A 276 -25.75 17.63 -12.89
N ALA A 277 -24.59 17.89 -13.50
CA ALA A 277 -24.42 18.95 -14.47
C ALA A 277 -23.71 18.48 -15.75
N GLU A 278 -23.87 19.29 -16.81
CA GLU A 278 -22.93 19.22 -17.92
C GLU A 278 -21.58 19.82 -17.47
N PRO A 279 -20.48 19.53 -18.17
CA PRO A 279 -19.17 20.10 -17.86
C PRO A 279 -19.19 21.63 -17.73
N GLU A 280 -18.77 22.11 -16.57
CA GLU A 280 -18.47 23.51 -16.26
C GLU A 280 -16.95 23.75 -16.47
N LYS A 281 -16.43 24.91 -16.04
CA LYS A 281 -15.03 25.31 -16.31
C LYS A 281 -13.98 24.34 -15.77
N TYR A 282 -14.16 23.84 -14.55
CA TYR A 282 -13.21 22.95 -13.88
C TYR A 282 -13.75 21.53 -13.77
N ILE A 283 -12.88 20.56 -14.01
CA ILE A 283 -13.15 19.12 -13.92
C ILE A 283 -12.27 18.52 -12.84
N TYR A 284 -12.91 17.76 -11.96
CA TYR A 284 -12.31 17.17 -10.77
C TYR A 284 -12.27 15.66 -10.90
N ILE A 285 -11.10 15.08 -10.67
CA ILE A 285 -10.85 13.64 -10.70
C ILE A 285 -10.34 13.22 -9.31
N PRO A 286 -11.15 12.55 -8.48
CA PRO A 286 -10.70 12.13 -7.17
C PRO A 286 -9.48 11.22 -7.26
N ASN A 287 -8.61 11.30 -6.25
CA ASN A 287 -7.50 10.36 -6.11
C ASN A 287 -8.03 8.92 -5.87
N HIS A 288 -7.16 7.93 -6.04
CA HIS A 288 -7.56 6.52 -5.96
C HIS A 288 -7.93 6.06 -4.54
N SER A 289 -7.49 6.76 -3.48
CA SER A 289 -7.96 6.44 -2.12
C SER A 289 -9.45 6.77 -1.95
N ILE A 290 -9.90 7.91 -2.49
CA ILE A 290 -11.32 8.30 -2.53
C ILE A 290 -12.12 7.33 -3.40
N LEU A 291 -11.58 6.94 -4.58
CA LEU A 291 -12.28 5.97 -5.44
C LEU A 291 -12.39 4.60 -4.79
N LYS A 292 -11.36 4.15 -4.06
CA LYS A 292 -11.38 2.90 -3.31
C LYS A 292 -12.39 2.93 -2.16
N ALA A 293 -12.53 4.08 -1.50
CA ALA A 293 -13.53 4.29 -0.45
C ALA A 293 -14.98 4.22 -0.97
N GLY A 294 -15.21 4.42 -2.27
CA GLY A 294 -16.54 4.37 -2.86
C GLY A 294 -17.46 5.55 -2.51
N ILE A 295 -16.89 6.64 -1.98
CA ILE A 295 -17.61 7.82 -1.48
C ILE A 295 -17.96 8.83 -2.60
N PHE A 296 -18.65 8.34 -3.62
CA PHE A 296 -18.88 9.08 -4.86
C PHE A 296 -19.91 10.20 -4.74
N ASN A 297 -20.87 10.08 -3.83
CA ASN A 297 -21.87 11.11 -3.60
C ASN A 297 -21.40 12.09 -2.52
N LEU A 298 -20.80 11.56 -1.46
CA LEU A 298 -20.27 12.32 -0.35
C LEU A 298 -19.22 13.35 -0.80
N ILE A 299 -18.35 12.98 -1.74
CA ILE A 299 -17.36 13.92 -2.27
C ILE A 299 -18.01 15.06 -3.07
N SER A 300 -19.14 14.79 -3.75
CA SER A 300 -19.92 15.81 -4.44
C SER A 300 -20.47 16.81 -3.43
N GLN A 301 -21.13 16.30 -2.39
CA GLN A 301 -21.78 17.10 -1.35
C GLN A 301 -20.78 17.92 -0.53
N LYS A 302 -19.70 17.30 -0.03
CA LYS A 302 -18.72 17.98 0.86
C LYS A 302 -17.97 19.11 0.17
N PHE A 303 -17.76 19.02 -1.14
CA PHE A 303 -17.05 20.04 -1.92
C PHE A 303 -17.98 20.96 -2.73
N GLY A 304 -19.30 20.78 -2.65
CA GLY A 304 -20.27 21.54 -3.43
C GLY A 304 -20.11 21.36 -4.94
N LEU A 305 -19.67 20.18 -5.38
CA LEU A 305 -19.43 19.87 -6.78
C LEU A 305 -20.62 19.11 -7.37
N LYS A 306 -20.75 19.16 -8.70
CA LYS A 306 -21.78 18.42 -9.44
C LYS A 306 -21.15 17.27 -10.22
N LYS A 307 -21.78 16.10 -10.24
CA LYS A 307 -21.32 14.93 -11.00
C LYS A 307 -21.69 15.08 -12.47
N LEU A 308 -20.83 14.59 -13.36
CA LEU A 308 -21.17 14.51 -14.79
C LEU A 308 -22.21 13.40 -15.05
N HIS A 309 -22.06 12.26 -14.38
CA HIS A 309 -22.91 11.07 -14.52
C HIS A 309 -22.64 10.12 -13.33
N PRO A 310 -23.61 9.29 -12.91
CA PRO A 310 -23.46 8.38 -11.76
C PRO A 310 -22.17 7.52 -11.82
N ASN A 311 -21.87 6.98 -12.99
CA ASN A 311 -20.76 6.03 -13.20
C ASN A 311 -19.45 6.68 -13.71
N SER A 312 -19.42 7.99 -13.97
CA SER A 312 -18.22 8.65 -14.51
C SER A 312 -17.21 8.98 -13.41
N HIS A 313 -17.69 9.18 -12.17
CA HIS A 313 -16.86 9.61 -11.03
C HIS A 313 -15.94 10.79 -11.39
N LEU A 314 -16.52 11.75 -12.11
CA LEU A 314 -15.96 13.02 -12.51
C LEU A 314 -16.93 14.10 -12.06
N TYR A 315 -16.39 15.18 -11.51
CA TYR A 315 -17.16 16.28 -10.94
C TYR A 315 -16.78 17.58 -11.62
N THR A 316 -17.63 18.59 -11.49
CA THR A 316 -17.44 19.87 -12.14
C THR A 316 -17.93 21.05 -11.29
N SER A 317 -17.31 22.21 -11.52
CA SER A 317 -17.64 23.50 -10.91
C SER A 317 -17.09 24.63 -11.80
N ASP A 318 -17.78 25.76 -11.87
CA ASP A 318 -17.25 27.01 -12.45
C ASP A 318 -16.18 27.67 -11.58
N ILE A 319 -16.22 27.44 -10.26
CA ILE A 319 -15.26 27.98 -9.29
C ILE A 319 -14.27 26.87 -8.91
N LYS A 320 -12.97 27.17 -9.01
CA LYS A 320 -11.90 26.24 -8.64
C LYS A 320 -11.85 26.05 -7.12
N ASN A 321 -11.90 24.80 -6.66
CA ASN A 321 -11.70 24.43 -5.26
C ASN A 321 -10.34 23.73 -5.10
N GLU A 322 -9.33 24.47 -4.63
CA GLU A 322 -7.94 23.99 -4.55
C GLU A 322 -7.72 22.90 -3.49
N ASN A 323 -8.66 22.73 -2.55
CA ASN A 323 -8.56 21.74 -1.47
C ASN A 323 -9.12 20.36 -1.87
N PHE A 324 -9.46 20.16 -3.14
CA PHE A 324 -10.02 18.89 -3.60
C PHE A 324 -8.97 17.76 -3.57
N PRO A 325 -9.28 16.58 -2.98
CA PRO A 325 -8.35 15.45 -2.88
C PRO A 325 -8.24 14.69 -4.21
N GLY A 326 -7.55 15.30 -5.16
CA GLY A 326 -7.28 14.73 -6.47
C GLY A 326 -6.89 15.77 -7.49
N ARG A 327 -7.07 15.43 -8.76
CA ARG A 327 -6.68 16.30 -9.88
C ARG A 327 -7.79 17.28 -10.24
N ILE A 328 -7.40 18.53 -10.47
CA ILE A 328 -8.26 19.59 -10.98
C ILE A 328 -7.72 20.02 -12.35
N LEU A 329 -8.58 20.03 -13.37
CA LEU A 329 -8.23 20.44 -14.73
C LEU A 329 -9.20 21.52 -15.20
N GLU A 330 -8.68 22.59 -15.79
CA GLU A 330 -9.51 23.51 -16.58
C GLU A 330 -9.76 22.88 -17.94
N MET A 331 -11.02 22.70 -18.33
CA MET A 331 -11.37 21.93 -19.53
C MET A 331 -12.53 22.53 -20.30
N GLU A 332 -12.53 22.27 -21.61
CA GLU A 332 -13.63 22.59 -22.52
C GLU A 332 -14.16 21.33 -23.20
N ALA A 333 -15.46 21.30 -23.48
CA ALA A 333 -16.07 20.25 -24.29
C ALA A 333 -15.77 20.47 -25.77
N VAL A 334 -15.27 19.43 -26.45
CA VAL A 334 -14.83 19.53 -27.85
C VAL A 334 -15.45 18.45 -28.72
N ASP A 335 -15.62 18.75 -30.01
CA ASP A 335 -15.99 17.74 -30.99
C ASP A 335 -14.78 16.89 -31.38
N SER A 336 -15.02 15.61 -31.65
CA SER A 336 -13.99 14.66 -32.11
C SER A 336 -13.17 15.14 -33.32
N LYS A 337 -13.75 15.93 -34.21
CA LYS A 337 -13.09 16.48 -35.42
C LYS A 337 -12.08 17.59 -35.09
N SER A 338 -12.22 18.26 -33.94
CA SER A 338 -11.31 19.31 -33.51
C SER A 338 -9.98 18.75 -32.94
N ILE A 339 -9.93 17.44 -32.67
CA ILE A 339 -8.75 16.79 -32.12
C ILE A 339 -7.69 16.63 -33.23
N LYS A 340 -6.56 17.32 -33.05
CA LYS A 340 -5.44 17.26 -33.99
C LYS A 340 -4.83 15.85 -34.02
N LYS A 341 -4.89 15.20 -35.19
CA LYS A 341 -4.19 13.93 -35.46
C LYS A 341 -2.69 14.06 -35.15
N LYS A 342 -2.09 12.99 -34.62
CA LYS A 342 -0.70 12.96 -34.14
C LYS A 342 -0.38 13.95 -33.00
N GLY A 343 -1.40 14.57 -32.41
CA GLY A 343 -1.26 15.35 -31.17
C GLY A 343 -0.80 14.47 -30.00
N GLN A 344 -0.12 15.08 -29.05
CA GLN A 344 0.35 14.46 -27.81
C GLN A 344 -0.61 14.86 -26.69
N PHE A 345 -1.27 13.87 -26.09
CA PHE A 345 -2.17 14.07 -24.96
C PHE A 345 -2.05 12.93 -23.96
N ASN A 346 -2.22 13.27 -22.68
CA ASN A 346 -2.53 12.28 -21.65
C ASN A 346 -4.01 11.90 -21.76
N ILE A 347 -4.30 10.62 -21.97
CA ILE A 347 -5.66 10.14 -22.23
C ILE A 347 -6.27 9.52 -20.98
N ILE A 348 -7.44 10.02 -20.59
CA ILE A 348 -8.29 9.44 -19.54
C ILE A 348 -9.59 8.94 -20.18
N SER A 349 -9.99 7.72 -19.85
CA SER A 349 -11.27 7.15 -20.26
C SER A 349 -12.03 6.70 -19.02
N LYS A 350 -13.20 7.29 -18.77
CA LYS A 350 -14.08 6.95 -17.64
C LYS A 350 -15.51 6.87 -18.09
N ASN A 351 -16.18 5.75 -17.83
CA ASN A 351 -17.55 5.48 -18.30
C ASN A 351 -17.69 5.74 -19.82
N TYR A 352 -16.77 5.18 -20.59
CA TYR A 352 -16.69 5.31 -22.04
C TYR A 352 -16.28 3.95 -22.62
N PRO A 353 -16.79 3.56 -23.80
CA PRO A 353 -16.64 2.18 -24.32
C PRO A 353 -15.21 1.78 -24.73
N LEU A 354 -14.31 2.75 -24.91
CA LEU A 354 -12.95 2.51 -25.38
C LEU A 354 -11.95 2.79 -24.27
N LYS A 355 -10.96 1.90 -24.10
CA LYS A 355 -9.80 2.11 -23.22
C LYS A 355 -8.86 3.17 -23.81
N PRO A 356 -7.97 3.78 -23.00
CA PRO A 356 -7.01 4.78 -23.47
C PRO A 356 -6.19 4.34 -24.69
N GLU A 357 -5.73 3.08 -24.74
CA GLU A 357 -4.99 2.54 -25.90
C GLU A 357 -5.82 2.46 -27.18
N GLU A 358 -7.11 2.12 -27.06
CA GLU A 358 -8.03 2.03 -28.20
C GLU A 358 -8.38 3.44 -28.73
N ILE A 359 -8.53 4.41 -27.81
CA ILE A 359 -8.71 5.82 -28.14
C ILE A 359 -7.48 6.35 -28.90
N LYS A 360 -6.27 6.10 -28.39
CA LYS A 360 -5.02 6.51 -29.06
C LYS A 360 -4.95 5.98 -30.48
N LYS A 361 -5.26 4.71 -30.70
CA LYS A 361 -5.32 4.10 -32.03
C LYS A 361 -6.40 4.74 -32.91
N LYS A 362 -7.64 4.86 -32.41
CA LYS A 362 -8.79 5.40 -33.15
C LYS A 362 -8.57 6.84 -33.62
N TYR A 363 -7.99 7.68 -32.77
CA TYR A 363 -7.76 9.11 -33.07
C TYR A 363 -6.33 9.41 -33.56
N SER A 364 -5.50 8.38 -33.73
CA SER A 364 -4.09 8.52 -34.14
C SER A 364 -3.31 9.49 -33.24
N LEU A 365 -3.44 9.34 -31.92
CA LEU A 365 -2.80 10.20 -30.91
C LEU A 365 -1.53 9.57 -30.37
N LYS A 366 -0.61 10.43 -29.92
CA LYS A 366 0.58 10.05 -29.17
C LYS A 366 0.33 10.24 -27.68
N ASP A 367 0.99 9.41 -26.87
CA ASP A 367 0.93 9.47 -25.41
C ASP A 367 1.83 10.60 -24.88
N GLY A 368 1.45 11.22 -23.76
CA GLY A 368 2.22 12.24 -23.06
C GLY A 368 1.93 13.69 -23.47
N GLY A 369 2.82 14.61 -23.08
CA GLY A 369 2.64 16.05 -23.23
C GLY A 369 1.96 16.69 -22.01
N ASP A 370 1.63 17.99 -22.12
CA ASP A 370 1.09 18.78 -21.01
C ASP A 370 -0.45 18.83 -21.00
N HIS A 371 -1.08 18.45 -22.11
CA HIS A 371 -2.53 18.50 -22.27
C HIS A 371 -3.20 17.15 -21.99
N TYR A 372 -4.47 17.21 -21.61
CA TYR A 372 -5.32 16.06 -21.32
C TYR A 372 -6.50 15.99 -22.28
N LEU A 373 -6.88 14.75 -22.63
CA LEU A 373 -8.20 14.44 -23.18
C LEU A 373 -8.91 13.46 -22.26
N ILE A 374 -10.13 13.82 -21.83
CA ILE A 374 -11.01 12.93 -21.08
C ILE A 374 -12.16 12.52 -21.97
N PHE A 375 -12.27 11.22 -22.23
CA PHE A 375 -13.41 10.61 -22.88
C PHE A 375 -14.35 10.07 -21.81
N THR A 376 -15.57 10.59 -21.76
CA THR A 376 -16.50 10.25 -20.69
C THR A 376 -17.96 10.36 -21.12
N GLN A 377 -18.87 10.19 -20.17
CA GLN A 377 -20.29 10.37 -20.32
C GLN A 377 -20.79 11.44 -19.32
N SER A 378 -21.55 12.40 -19.83
CA SER A 378 -22.38 13.33 -19.06
C SER A 378 -23.83 12.86 -19.04
N LYS A 379 -24.72 13.61 -18.37
CA LYS A 379 -26.16 13.37 -18.40
C LYS A 379 -26.77 13.42 -19.81
N LYS A 380 -26.16 14.17 -20.75
CA LYS A 380 -26.60 14.24 -22.15
C LYS A 380 -26.01 13.16 -23.06
N GLY A 381 -25.01 12.41 -22.60
CA GLY A 381 -24.39 11.33 -23.38
C GLY A 381 -22.87 11.41 -23.41
N LYS A 382 -22.27 10.78 -24.42
CA LYS A 382 -20.81 10.68 -24.54
C LYS A 382 -20.20 12.00 -25.00
N ILE A 383 -19.16 12.44 -24.31
CA ILE A 383 -18.48 13.71 -24.54
C ILE A 383 -16.96 13.55 -24.52
N ILE A 384 -16.25 14.54 -25.06
CA ILE A 384 -14.81 14.65 -25.01
C ILE A 384 -14.47 15.99 -24.37
N LEU A 385 -13.64 15.96 -23.33
CA LEU A 385 -13.13 17.15 -22.67
C LEU A 385 -11.65 17.30 -23.00
N LYS A 386 -11.23 18.51 -23.31
CA LYS A 386 -9.85 18.87 -23.60
C LYS A 386 -9.37 19.91 -22.59
N SER A 387 -8.19 19.71 -22.03
CA SER A 387 -7.60 20.71 -21.13
C SER A 387 -7.29 21.99 -21.90
N VAL A 388 -7.58 23.12 -21.27
CA VAL A 388 -7.23 24.46 -21.79
C VAL A 388 -5.72 24.68 -21.71
#